data_AF-A0A8J6IRM3-F1
#
_entry.id   AF-A0A8J6IRM3-F1
#
_cell.length_a   1.000
_cell.length_b   1.000
_cell.length_c   1.000
_cell.angle_alpha   90.00
_cell.angle_beta   90.00
_cell.angle_gamma   90.00
#
_symmetry.space_group_name_H-M   'P 1'
#
loop_
_entity.id
_entity.type
_entity.pdbx_description
1 polymer ?
#
loop_
_entity_poly.entity_id
_entity_poly.type
_entity_poly.pdbx_seq_one_letter_code
_entity_poly.pdbx_strand_id
1 'polypeptide(L)'
;MAILKQTQRLTLEDLKKLHAMHPGMAVDMQLKGPNAAKRVRSEFIGRDGNKMLMIKFPDESKWGNLRDMIFNDANIVVRYILEEDTGEIVAFQSKVMFVLTKPVHMIFLQFPGNIQLHGLRSTKRASTSIPAKIFNGDNEKYLKEGVIVDMSSTGCRISVKKIGHSEQKLENGEIFVHIESNRKEPHMIKAMIVNSRTDGLSFYYGIKFEQSADSVSEILDDLLVAI
;
A
#
# COMPACT_ATOMS: atom_id res chain seq x y z
N MET A 1 -13.28 -24.80 -21.84
CA MET A 1 -13.47 -25.83 -20.80
C MET A 1 -12.12 -26.47 -20.51
N ALA A 2 -11.50 -26.14 -19.37
CA ALA A 2 -10.41 -26.91 -18.79
C ALA A 2 -10.23 -26.54 -17.30
N ILE A 3 -10.71 -27.44 -16.45
CA ILE A 3 -10.12 -27.91 -15.19
C ILE A 3 -9.97 -26.90 -14.03
N LEU A 4 -11.03 -26.85 -13.21
CA LEU A 4 -10.93 -26.66 -11.76
C LEU A 4 -10.15 -27.84 -11.15
N LYS A 5 -9.05 -27.57 -10.46
CA LYS A 5 -8.67 -28.15 -9.14
C LYS A 5 -7.23 -27.82 -8.78
N GLN A 6 -7.06 -26.92 -7.82
CA GLN A 6 -6.13 -27.15 -6.71
C GLN A 6 -6.80 -26.63 -5.44
N THR A 7 -7.38 -27.54 -4.67
CA THR A 7 -7.74 -27.30 -3.27
C THR A 7 -6.44 -27.33 -2.46
N GLN A 8 -5.60 -26.31 -2.64
CA GLN A 8 -4.38 -26.16 -1.86
C GLN A 8 -4.83 -25.81 -0.43
N ARG A 9 -4.65 -26.75 0.51
CA ARG A 9 -4.91 -26.51 1.93
C ARG A 9 -3.86 -25.53 2.46
N LEU A 10 -4.27 -24.66 3.39
CA LEU A 10 -3.36 -23.73 4.07
C LEU A 10 -2.14 -24.46 4.66
N THR A 11 -0.96 -23.99 4.32
CA THR A 11 0.30 -24.37 4.96
C THR A 11 0.45 -23.66 6.32
N LEU A 12 1.46 -24.05 7.11
CA LEU A 12 1.80 -23.33 8.34
C LEU A 12 2.23 -21.88 8.07
N GLU A 13 2.87 -21.63 6.93
CA GLU A 13 3.27 -20.29 6.52
C GLU A 13 2.05 -19.44 6.15
N ASP A 14 1.09 -20.01 5.41
CA ASP A 14 -0.17 -19.33 5.09
C ASP A 14 -0.95 -18.96 6.35
N LEU A 15 -0.97 -19.87 7.34
CA LEU A 15 -1.59 -19.61 8.63
C LEU A 15 -0.88 -18.49 9.38
N LYS A 16 0.45 -18.45 9.39
CA LYS A 16 1.20 -17.34 10.01
C LYS A 16 0.82 -16.00 9.38
N LYS A 17 0.72 -15.94 8.05
CA LYS A 17 0.30 -14.73 7.33
C LYS A 17 -1.10 -14.30 7.73
N LEU A 18 -2.08 -15.20 7.68
CA LEU A 18 -3.45 -14.94 8.15
C LEU A 18 -3.52 -14.53 9.62
N HIS A 19 -2.64 -15.05 10.46
CA HIS A 19 -2.57 -14.75 11.89
C HIS A 19 -1.87 -13.42 12.18
N ALA A 20 -1.09 -12.89 11.24
CA ALA A 20 -0.45 -11.58 11.33
C ALA A 20 -1.46 -10.43 11.13
N MET A 21 -2.68 -10.71 10.66
CA MET A 21 -3.77 -9.72 10.68
C MET A 21 -4.08 -9.32 12.12
N HIS A 22 -3.92 -8.03 12.44
CA HIS A 22 -4.23 -7.47 13.76
C HIS A 22 -5.40 -6.48 13.68
N PRO A 23 -6.16 -6.27 14.78
CA PRO A 23 -7.24 -5.28 14.81
C PRO A 23 -6.77 -3.91 14.33
N GLY A 24 -7.60 -3.19 13.58
CA GLY A 24 -7.23 -1.90 12.99
C GLY A 24 -6.57 -2.00 11.61
N MET A 25 -6.15 -3.19 11.18
CA MET A 25 -5.52 -3.37 9.89
C MET A 25 -6.49 -3.08 8.75
N ALA A 26 -6.04 -2.29 7.78
CA ALA A 26 -6.84 -1.98 6.60
C ALA A 26 -6.98 -3.20 5.68
N VAL A 27 -8.19 -3.43 5.19
CA VAL A 27 -8.51 -4.51 4.25
C VAL A 27 -9.23 -3.95 3.02
N ASP A 28 -8.84 -4.40 1.85
CA ASP A 28 -9.53 -4.13 0.59
C ASP A 28 -10.43 -5.32 0.25
N MET A 29 -11.72 -5.06 0.10
CA MET A 29 -12.74 -6.05 -0.20
C MET A 29 -13.24 -5.85 -1.63
N GLN A 30 -13.17 -6.89 -2.44
CA GLN A 30 -13.79 -6.94 -3.76
C GLN A 30 -15.09 -7.73 -3.66
N LEU A 31 -16.20 -7.00 -3.83
CA LEU A 31 -17.56 -7.47 -3.76
C LEU A 31 -18.06 -7.81 -5.17
N LYS A 32 -18.81 -8.89 -5.32
CA LYS A 32 -19.45 -9.23 -6.58
C LYS A 32 -20.84 -8.57 -6.62
N GLY A 33 -21.00 -7.55 -7.46
CA GLY A 33 -22.30 -6.93 -7.73
C GLY A 33 -23.02 -7.57 -8.92
N PRO A 34 -24.29 -7.20 -9.16
CA PRO A 34 -25.09 -7.71 -10.28
C PRO A 34 -24.48 -7.39 -11.65
N ASN A 35 -23.97 -6.16 -11.81
CA ASN A 35 -23.45 -5.66 -13.08
C ASN A 35 -21.92 -5.65 -13.15
N ALA A 36 -21.26 -5.41 -12.02
CA ALA A 36 -19.81 -5.30 -11.93
C ALA A 36 -19.30 -5.61 -10.53
N ALA A 37 -18.02 -6.00 -10.43
CA ALA A 37 -17.35 -6.10 -9.15
C ALA A 37 -17.05 -4.69 -8.59
N LYS A 38 -17.25 -4.51 -7.29
CA LYS A 38 -17.01 -3.25 -6.58
C LYS A 38 -15.90 -3.45 -5.56
N ARG A 39 -14.91 -2.56 -5.55
CA ARG A 39 -13.84 -2.56 -4.55
C ARG A 39 -14.13 -1.52 -3.48
N VAL A 40 -14.08 -1.93 -2.22
CA VAL A 40 -14.31 -1.09 -1.05
C VAL A 40 -13.23 -1.35 -0.02
N ARG A 41 -12.93 -0.35 0.80
CA ARG A 41 -11.95 -0.49 1.89
C ARG A 41 -12.66 -0.50 3.24
N SER A 42 -12.19 -1.37 4.13
CA SER A 42 -12.64 -1.48 5.51
C SER A 42 -11.48 -1.82 6.44
N GLU A 43 -11.80 -2.34 7.62
CA GLU A 43 -10.89 -2.59 8.73
C GLU A 43 -11.14 -3.98 9.31
N PHE A 44 -10.06 -4.71 9.57
CA PHE A 44 -10.10 -5.98 10.29
C PHE A 44 -10.37 -5.75 11.79
N ILE A 45 -11.36 -6.45 12.34
CA ILE A 45 -11.72 -6.37 13.76
C ILE A 45 -11.01 -7.48 14.54
N GLY A 46 -10.99 -8.70 14.02
CA GLY A 46 -10.43 -9.85 14.73
C GLY A 46 -10.81 -11.19 14.12
N ARG A 47 -10.54 -12.27 14.86
CA ARG A 47 -10.86 -13.64 14.45
C ARG A 47 -11.19 -14.51 15.66
N ASP A 48 -12.03 -15.52 15.45
CA ASP A 48 -12.18 -16.65 16.38
C ASP A 48 -11.36 -17.82 15.84
N GLY A 49 -10.12 -17.94 16.31
CA GLY A 49 -9.17 -18.97 15.87
C GLY A 49 -9.03 -19.05 14.35
N ASN A 50 -9.30 -20.25 13.82
CA ASN A 50 -9.38 -20.55 12.38
C ASN A 50 -10.83 -20.86 11.94
N LYS A 51 -11.84 -20.36 12.66
CA LYS A 51 -13.26 -20.59 12.35
C LYS A 51 -13.83 -19.46 11.50
N MET A 52 -13.57 -18.22 11.91
CA MET A 52 -14.11 -17.03 11.25
C MET A 52 -13.20 -15.82 11.41
N LEU A 53 -13.36 -14.90 10.46
CA LEU A 53 -12.78 -13.56 10.47
C LEU A 53 -13.89 -12.53 10.67
N MET A 54 -13.59 -11.45 11.38
CA MET A 54 -14.49 -10.35 11.66
C MET A 54 -13.94 -9.08 11.03
N ILE A 55 -14.73 -8.47 10.13
CA ILE A 55 -14.36 -7.25 9.41
C ILE A 55 -15.45 -6.21 9.64
N LYS A 56 -15.06 -4.95 9.84
CA LYS A 56 -16.01 -3.84 9.96
C LYS A 56 -16.83 -3.72 8.68
N PHE A 57 -18.12 -3.42 8.77
CA PHE A 57 -18.90 -3.16 7.56
C PHE A 57 -18.37 -1.87 6.90
N PRO A 58 -18.10 -1.84 5.58
CA PRO A 58 -17.55 -0.65 4.94
C PRO A 58 -18.47 0.56 5.06
N ASP A 59 -17.89 1.75 5.16
CA ASP A 59 -18.64 3.00 5.31
C ASP A 59 -19.47 3.32 4.05
N GLU A 60 -20.78 3.08 4.13
CA GLU A 60 -21.71 3.30 3.00
C GLU A 60 -21.80 4.79 2.59
N SER A 61 -21.42 5.74 3.44
CA SER A 61 -21.34 7.15 3.04
C SER A 61 -20.23 7.41 2.02
N LYS A 62 -19.15 6.61 2.07
CA LYS A 62 -18.00 6.70 1.14
C LYS A 62 -18.18 5.82 -0.07
N TRP A 63 -18.76 4.64 0.13
CA TRP A 63 -18.82 3.61 -0.90
C TRP A 63 -20.20 3.46 -1.53
N GLY A 64 -21.22 4.19 -1.08
CA GLY A 64 -22.62 4.01 -1.49
C GLY A 64 -23.24 2.74 -0.91
N ASN A 65 -24.44 2.39 -1.36
CA ASN A 65 -25.16 1.19 -0.89
C ASN A 65 -24.36 -0.09 -1.21
N LEU A 66 -24.22 -0.97 -0.20
CA LEU A 66 -23.52 -2.25 -0.31
C LEU A 66 -24.39 -3.46 0.05
N ARG A 67 -25.66 -3.26 0.40
CA ARG A 67 -26.55 -4.32 0.92
C ARG A 67 -26.83 -5.41 -0.11
N ASP A 68 -26.87 -5.06 -1.39
CA ASP A 68 -27.06 -6.01 -2.49
C ASP A 68 -25.77 -6.79 -2.85
N MET A 69 -24.65 -6.47 -2.20
CA MET A 69 -23.34 -7.09 -2.45
C MET A 69 -22.74 -7.77 -1.21
N ILE A 70 -23.15 -7.34 -0.01
CA ILE A 70 -22.74 -7.88 1.28
C ILE A 70 -23.97 -8.41 2.00
N PHE A 71 -24.26 -9.68 1.76
CA PHE A 71 -25.35 -10.43 2.38
C PHE A 71 -24.85 -11.84 2.74
N ASN A 72 -25.62 -12.57 3.54
CA ASN A 72 -25.27 -13.95 3.89
C ASN A 72 -25.03 -14.78 2.63
N ASP A 73 -24.02 -15.64 2.66
CA ASP A 73 -23.57 -16.48 1.55
C ASP A 73 -22.90 -15.75 0.37
N ALA A 74 -22.79 -14.41 0.40
CA ALA A 74 -22.04 -13.67 -0.60
C ALA A 74 -20.55 -14.06 -0.59
N ASN A 75 -19.94 -14.15 -1.77
CA ASN A 75 -18.51 -14.38 -1.93
C ASN A 75 -17.77 -13.04 -2.01
N ILE A 76 -16.77 -12.85 -1.16
CA ILE A 76 -15.96 -11.64 -1.10
C ILE A 76 -14.49 -12.03 -1.22
N VAL A 77 -13.74 -11.30 -2.04
CA VAL A 77 -12.28 -11.40 -2.05
C VAL A 77 -11.72 -10.33 -1.13
N VAL A 78 -10.98 -10.74 -0.10
CA VAL A 78 -10.33 -9.86 0.86
C VAL A 78 -8.85 -9.79 0.52
N ARG A 79 -8.27 -8.59 0.59
CA ARG A 79 -6.84 -8.34 0.42
C ARG A 79 -6.33 -7.47 1.55
N TYR A 80 -5.14 -7.77 2.04
CA TYR A 80 -4.40 -6.91 2.95
C TYR A 80 -2.92 -6.95 2.59
N ILE A 81 -2.15 -5.98 3.10
CA ILE A 81 -0.73 -5.84 2.82
C ILE A 81 0.04 -6.15 4.09
N LEU A 82 0.93 -7.14 4.04
CA LEU A 82 1.97 -7.35 5.05
C LEU A 82 3.15 -6.45 4.70
N GLU A 83 3.42 -5.43 5.50
CA GLU A 83 4.47 -4.43 5.27
C GLU A 83 5.88 -4.90 5.68
N GLU A 84 6.18 -6.20 5.55
CA GLU A 84 7.56 -6.70 5.62
C GLU A 84 8.41 -6.16 4.44
N ASP A 85 9.69 -6.51 4.37
CA ASP A 85 10.71 -5.97 3.44
C ASP A 85 10.24 -5.50 2.04
N THR A 86 9.56 -6.36 1.28
CA THR A 86 9.09 -6.03 -0.08
C THR A 86 7.62 -5.60 -0.12
N GLY A 87 6.89 -5.72 0.98
CA GLY A 87 5.44 -5.69 1.00
C GLY A 87 4.86 -6.92 0.28
N GLU A 88 3.97 -7.65 0.93
CA GLU A 88 3.28 -8.79 0.32
C GLU A 88 1.77 -8.58 0.41
N ILE A 89 1.09 -8.63 -0.74
CA ILE A 89 -0.36 -8.69 -0.79
C ILE A 89 -0.77 -10.12 -0.48
N VAL A 90 -1.54 -10.28 0.58
CA VAL A 90 -2.24 -11.53 0.86
C VAL A 90 -3.69 -11.37 0.44
N ALA A 91 -4.14 -12.24 -0.46
CA ALA A 91 -5.49 -12.24 -1.01
C ALA A 91 -6.17 -13.58 -0.75
N PHE A 92 -7.45 -13.56 -0.36
CA PHE A 92 -8.23 -14.79 -0.20
C PHE A 92 -9.69 -14.55 -0.50
N GLN A 93 -10.38 -15.58 -0.99
CA GLN A 93 -11.83 -15.57 -1.12
C GLN A 93 -12.44 -16.15 0.15
N SER A 94 -13.47 -15.48 0.67
CA SER A 94 -14.24 -15.95 1.80
C SER A 94 -15.74 -15.72 1.59
N LYS A 95 -16.56 -16.54 2.24
CA LYS A 95 -18.01 -16.45 2.24
C LYS A 95 -18.49 -15.66 3.45
N VAL A 96 -19.43 -14.75 3.25
CA VAL A 96 -20.13 -14.08 4.34
C VAL A 96 -20.99 -15.09 5.07
N MET A 97 -20.71 -15.31 6.35
CA MET A 97 -21.51 -16.16 7.22
C MET A 97 -22.68 -15.38 7.81
N PHE A 98 -22.41 -14.15 8.24
CA PHE A 98 -23.39 -13.32 8.92
C PHE A 98 -23.02 -11.83 8.81
N VAL A 99 -24.03 -10.95 8.80
CA VAL A 99 -23.86 -9.50 8.91
C VAL A 99 -24.59 -9.02 10.16
N LEU A 100 -23.83 -8.52 11.14
CA LEU A 100 -24.36 -7.91 12.34
C LEU A 100 -24.55 -6.41 12.11
N THR A 101 -25.73 -5.88 12.36
CA THR A 101 -26.06 -4.46 12.15
C THR A 101 -26.09 -3.64 13.45
N LYS A 102 -26.29 -4.29 14.60
CA LYS A 102 -26.29 -3.67 15.93
C LYS A 102 -25.68 -4.63 16.97
N PRO A 103 -24.98 -4.15 18.00
CA PRO A 103 -24.63 -2.74 18.25
C PRO A 103 -23.52 -2.22 17.34
N VAL A 104 -22.78 -3.11 16.66
CA VAL A 104 -21.68 -2.77 15.75
C VAL A 104 -21.99 -3.33 14.36
N HIS A 105 -21.80 -2.51 13.33
CA HIS A 105 -22.00 -2.93 11.94
C HIS A 105 -20.76 -3.68 11.44
N MET A 106 -20.83 -5.00 11.34
CA MET A 106 -19.69 -5.87 10.99
C MET A 106 -20.10 -7.13 10.24
N ILE A 107 -19.12 -7.72 9.58
CA ILE A 107 -19.26 -8.86 8.68
C ILE A 107 -18.45 -10.03 9.28
N PHE A 108 -19.10 -11.17 9.42
CA PHE A 108 -18.48 -12.43 9.79
C PHE A 108 -18.20 -13.22 8.52
N LEU A 109 -16.93 -13.51 8.29
CA LEU A 109 -16.45 -14.25 7.13
C LEU A 109 -15.97 -15.64 7.56
N GLN A 110 -16.23 -16.64 6.73
CA GLN A 110 -15.65 -17.96 6.91
C GLN A 110 -14.12 -17.87 6.89
N PHE A 111 -13.43 -18.62 7.75
CA PHE A 111 -11.97 -18.68 7.65
C PHE A 111 -11.56 -19.23 6.27
N PRO A 112 -10.63 -18.57 5.55
CA PRO A 112 -10.30 -18.97 4.19
C PRO A 112 -9.66 -20.36 4.15
N GLY A 113 -9.94 -21.12 3.08
CA GLY A 113 -9.33 -22.44 2.87
C GLY A 113 -7.97 -22.39 2.16
N ASN A 114 -7.67 -21.26 1.51
CA ASN A 114 -6.43 -20.98 0.79
C ASN A 114 -6.18 -19.46 0.77
N ILE A 115 -4.94 -19.07 0.47
CA ILE A 115 -4.56 -17.69 0.21
C ILE A 115 -3.74 -17.62 -1.09
N GLN A 116 -3.69 -16.44 -1.68
CA GLN A 116 -2.80 -16.07 -2.77
C GLN A 116 -1.86 -14.99 -2.28
N LEU A 117 -0.59 -15.14 -2.63
CA LEU A 117 0.48 -14.22 -2.27
C LEU A 117 0.95 -13.50 -3.52
N HIS A 118 1.13 -12.19 -3.41
CA HIS A 118 1.67 -11.39 -4.49
C HIS A 118 2.61 -10.32 -3.93
N GLY A 119 3.88 -10.36 -4.32
CA GLY A 119 4.82 -9.30 -3.95
C GLY A 119 4.32 -7.95 -4.42
N LEU A 120 4.20 -6.99 -3.52
CA LEU A 120 3.72 -5.64 -3.84
C LEU A 120 4.77 -4.86 -4.64
N ARG A 121 6.05 -5.13 -4.38
CA ARG A 121 7.19 -4.42 -4.96
C ARG A 121 8.13 -5.41 -5.61
N SER A 122 8.65 -5.03 -6.78
CA SER A 122 9.69 -5.80 -7.49
C SER A 122 11.04 -5.73 -6.78
N THR A 123 11.24 -4.77 -5.87
CA THR A 123 12.51 -4.49 -5.17
C THR A 123 12.24 -4.11 -3.72
N LYS A 124 13.17 -4.49 -2.83
CA LYS A 124 13.14 -4.12 -1.39
C LYS A 124 13.36 -2.62 -1.23
N ARG A 125 12.70 -2.01 -0.24
CA ARG A 125 12.91 -0.61 0.13
C ARG A 125 13.68 -0.51 1.43
N ALA A 126 14.77 0.25 1.45
CA ALA A 126 15.47 0.63 2.66
C ALA A 126 14.75 1.83 3.30
N SER A 127 14.55 1.80 4.61
CA SER A 127 14.11 2.98 5.36
C SER A 127 15.29 3.95 5.48
N THR A 128 15.04 5.22 5.21
CA THR A 128 16.08 6.25 5.16
C THR A 128 15.61 7.56 5.80
N SER A 129 16.53 8.48 6.04
CA SER A 129 16.24 9.86 6.44
C SER A 129 17.22 10.80 5.74
N ILE A 130 17.05 10.92 4.42
CA ILE A 130 17.99 11.64 3.57
C ILE A 130 17.35 12.94 3.09
N PRO A 131 17.89 14.12 3.44
CA PRO A 131 17.41 15.40 2.92
C PRO A 131 17.49 15.44 1.38
N ALA A 132 16.47 15.99 0.74
CA ALA A 132 16.42 16.12 -0.70
C ALA A 132 15.72 17.40 -1.14
N LYS A 133 16.18 17.97 -2.25
CA LYS A 133 15.56 19.13 -2.91
C LYS A 133 14.89 18.65 -4.21
N ILE A 134 13.67 19.12 -4.45
CA ILE A 134 12.84 18.76 -5.60
C ILE A 134 12.83 19.96 -6.55
N PHE A 135 13.15 19.70 -7.81
CA PHE A 135 13.12 20.67 -8.90
C PHE A 135 12.17 20.20 -10.00
N ASN A 136 11.60 21.15 -10.75
CA ASN A 136 10.72 20.86 -11.87
C ASN A 136 11.51 20.23 -13.04
N GLY A 137 10.96 19.21 -13.70
CA GLY A 137 11.65 18.49 -14.78
C GLY A 137 11.86 19.29 -16.07
N ASP A 138 11.00 20.28 -16.35
CA ASP A 138 11.04 21.03 -17.62
C ASP A 138 12.00 22.22 -17.57
N ASN A 139 12.09 22.88 -16.42
CA ASN A 139 12.80 24.15 -16.28
C ASN A 139 13.75 24.22 -15.09
N GLU A 140 13.97 23.10 -14.40
CA GLU A 140 14.85 22.96 -13.24
C GLU A 140 14.57 23.97 -12.12
N LYS A 141 13.36 24.56 -12.10
CA LYS A 141 12.98 25.51 -11.05
C LYS A 141 12.83 24.76 -9.74
N TYR A 142 13.42 25.31 -8.68
CA TYR A 142 13.23 24.81 -7.32
C TYR A 142 11.74 24.80 -6.97
N LEU A 143 11.26 23.62 -6.54
CA LEU A 143 9.89 23.43 -6.10
C LEU A 143 9.82 23.40 -4.59
N LYS A 144 10.47 22.42 -3.95
CA LYS A 144 10.37 22.16 -2.50
C LYS A 144 11.59 21.41 -1.95
N GLU A 145 11.75 21.44 -0.64
CA GLU A 145 12.64 20.56 0.11
C GLU A 145 11.85 19.50 0.88
N GLY A 146 12.45 18.35 1.12
CA GLY A 146 11.84 17.25 1.84
C GLY A 146 12.86 16.24 2.33
N VAL A 147 12.35 15.13 2.88
CA VAL A 147 13.15 14.02 3.38
C VAL A 147 12.72 12.75 2.67
N ILE A 148 13.68 12.04 2.06
CA ILE A 148 13.48 10.69 1.55
C ILE A 148 13.36 9.76 2.76
N VAL A 149 12.19 9.15 2.93
CA VAL A 149 11.84 8.29 4.08
C VAL A 149 12.01 6.80 3.80
N ASP A 150 11.93 6.43 2.51
CA ASP A 150 12.32 5.12 2.02
C ASP A 150 12.81 5.22 0.57
N MET A 151 13.71 4.33 0.19
CA MET A 151 14.27 4.26 -1.16
C MET A 151 14.49 2.80 -1.60
N SER A 152 14.34 2.55 -2.90
CA SER A 152 14.69 1.32 -3.61
C SER A 152 15.47 1.71 -4.87
N SER A 153 16.03 0.72 -5.57
CA SER A 153 16.71 0.94 -6.86
C SER A 153 15.81 1.55 -7.96
N THR A 154 14.48 1.49 -7.81
CA THR A 154 13.53 1.98 -8.83
C THR A 154 12.77 3.25 -8.44
N GLY A 155 12.92 3.73 -7.21
CA GLY A 155 12.16 4.88 -6.72
C GLY A 155 12.23 5.07 -5.22
N CYS A 156 11.65 6.17 -4.74
CA CYS A 156 11.66 6.55 -3.34
C CYS A 156 10.34 7.17 -2.90
N ARG A 157 10.21 7.43 -1.60
CA ARG A 157 9.14 8.25 -1.03
C ARG A 157 9.73 9.47 -0.37
N ILE A 158 9.27 10.67 -0.75
CA ILE A 158 9.68 11.94 -0.12
C ILE A 158 8.54 12.49 0.73
N SER A 159 8.86 12.84 1.98
CA SER A 159 8.01 13.59 2.89
C SER A 159 8.36 15.08 2.83
N VAL A 160 7.36 15.92 2.64
CA VAL A 160 7.47 17.38 2.66
C VAL A 160 6.52 17.92 3.73
N LYS A 161 7.06 18.61 4.74
CA LYS A 161 6.25 19.21 5.80
C LYS A 161 5.38 20.34 5.25
N LYS A 162 4.18 20.48 5.80
CA LYS A 162 3.31 21.62 5.53
C LYS A 162 3.80 22.82 6.33
N ILE A 163 4.35 23.83 5.66
CA ILE A 163 4.76 25.07 6.33
C ILE A 163 3.63 26.09 6.14
N GLY A 164 2.81 26.24 7.19
CA GLY A 164 1.66 27.15 7.17
C GLY A 164 0.46 26.64 6.37
N HIS A 165 -0.56 27.50 6.26
CA HIS A 165 -1.86 27.15 5.65
C HIS A 165 -1.88 27.23 4.11
N SER A 166 -0.83 27.77 3.48
CA SER A 166 -0.76 28.01 2.03
C SER A 166 0.03 26.96 1.25
N GLU A 167 0.50 25.91 1.91
CA GLU A 167 1.37 24.91 1.27
C GLU A 167 0.59 24.07 0.24
N GLN A 168 0.90 24.26 -1.04
CA GLN A 168 0.22 23.55 -2.13
C GLN A 168 0.86 22.20 -2.41
N LYS A 169 0.03 21.21 -2.71
CA LYS A 169 0.48 19.88 -3.11
C LYS A 169 1.16 19.96 -4.49
N LEU A 170 2.28 19.27 -4.68
CA LEU A 170 2.86 19.10 -6.01
C LEU A 170 1.98 18.19 -6.86
N GLU A 171 1.78 18.57 -8.12
CA GLU A 171 1.10 17.73 -9.11
C GLU A 171 2.00 16.59 -9.58
N ASN A 172 1.39 15.58 -10.20
CA ASN A 172 2.14 14.51 -10.82
C ASN A 172 2.86 15.06 -12.06
N GLY A 173 4.16 14.77 -12.20
CA GLY A 173 4.97 15.26 -13.31
C GLY A 173 6.43 14.85 -13.19
N GLU A 174 7.21 15.23 -14.21
CA GLU A 174 8.65 15.07 -14.23
C GLU A 174 9.32 16.03 -13.25
N ILE A 175 10.31 15.52 -12.53
CA ILE A 175 11.08 16.24 -11.51
C ILE A 175 12.54 15.81 -11.55
N PHE A 176 13.40 16.66 -10.99
CA PHE A 176 14.72 16.26 -10.55
C PHE A 176 14.76 16.20 -9.02
N VAL A 177 15.31 15.10 -8.50
CA VAL A 177 15.57 14.92 -7.07
C VAL A 177 17.06 15.12 -6.84
N HIS A 178 17.40 16.13 -6.05
CA HIS A 178 18.76 16.47 -5.71
C HIS A 178 19.08 15.99 -4.29
N ILE A 179 20.11 15.18 -4.14
CA ILE A 179 20.55 14.58 -2.88
C ILE A 179 21.99 15.00 -2.62
N GLU A 180 22.24 15.57 -1.45
CA GLU A 180 23.60 15.94 -1.05
C GLU A 180 24.42 14.68 -0.75
N SER A 181 25.64 14.58 -1.29
CA SER A 181 26.61 13.52 -0.98
C SER A 181 27.68 14.05 -0.03
N ASN A 182 28.08 13.24 0.94
CA ASN A 182 29.16 13.60 1.88
C ASN A 182 30.56 13.47 1.28
N ARG A 183 30.72 12.85 0.10
CA ARG A 183 32.04 12.51 -0.47
C ARG A 183 32.27 13.03 -1.89
N LYS A 184 31.25 13.55 -2.59
CA LYS A 184 31.31 13.94 -4.01
C LYS A 184 30.40 15.14 -4.34
N GLU A 185 30.30 15.46 -5.63
CA GLU A 185 29.21 16.28 -6.18
C GLU A 185 27.84 15.69 -5.82
N PRO A 186 26.82 16.54 -5.64
CA PRO A 186 25.48 16.08 -5.28
C PRO A 186 24.84 15.27 -6.40
N HIS A 187 24.03 14.29 -6.02
CA HIS A 187 23.36 13.39 -6.95
C HIS A 187 22.08 14.05 -7.48
N MET A 188 21.94 14.16 -8.80
CA MET A 188 20.73 14.63 -9.46
C MET A 188 20.03 13.49 -10.20
N ILE A 189 18.86 13.10 -9.71
CA ILE A 189 18.11 11.95 -10.22
C ILE A 189 16.87 12.45 -10.98
N LYS A 190 16.80 12.14 -12.28
CA LYS A 190 15.59 12.39 -13.07
C LYS A 190 14.50 11.38 -12.70
N ALA A 191 13.30 11.86 -12.41
CA ALA A 191 12.24 11.06 -11.84
C ALA A 191 10.83 11.61 -12.13
N MET A 192 9.81 10.83 -11.76
CA MET A 192 8.40 11.21 -11.91
C MET A 192 7.63 11.00 -10.62
N ILE A 193 6.77 11.95 -10.25
CA ILE A 193 5.81 11.79 -9.17
C ILE A 193 4.67 10.89 -9.66
N VAL A 194 4.60 9.66 -9.13
CA VAL A 194 3.62 8.65 -9.54
C VAL A 194 2.38 8.61 -8.64
N ASN A 195 2.51 9.03 -7.38
CA ASN A 195 1.38 9.17 -6.47
C ASN A 195 1.71 10.15 -5.35
N SER A 196 0.67 10.56 -4.63
CA SER A 196 0.82 11.48 -3.53
C SER A 196 -0.26 11.26 -2.47
N ARG A 197 0.15 11.25 -1.21
CA ARG A 197 -0.71 11.15 -0.02
C ARG A 197 -0.46 12.34 0.89
N THR A 198 -1.34 12.56 1.85
CA THR A 198 -1.15 13.59 2.86
C THR A 198 -1.71 13.12 4.18
N ASP A 199 -1.07 13.53 5.27
CA ASP A 199 -1.63 13.51 6.61
C ASP A 199 -1.85 14.95 7.10
N GLY A 200 -2.10 15.14 8.40
CA GLY A 200 -2.27 16.49 8.97
C GLY A 200 -1.02 17.37 8.87
N LEU A 201 0.18 16.78 8.79
CA LEU A 201 1.46 17.47 8.97
C LEU A 201 2.30 17.56 7.68
N SER A 202 2.16 16.57 6.78
CA SER A 202 3.05 16.40 5.64
C SER A 202 2.32 15.97 4.36
N PHE A 203 2.96 16.25 3.24
CA PHE A 203 2.70 15.62 1.95
C PHE A 203 3.73 14.51 1.72
N TYR A 204 3.27 13.36 1.24
CA TYR A 204 4.13 12.25 0.86
C TYR A 204 4.01 12.03 -0.64
N TYR A 205 5.14 12.02 -1.35
CA TYR A 205 5.21 11.80 -2.79
C TYR A 205 5.89 10.48 -3.06
N GLY A 206 5.21 9.59 -3.77
CA GLY A 206 5.82 8.40 -4.36
C GLY A 206 6.50 8.79 -5.67
N ILE A 207 7.80 8.54 -5.77
CA ILE A 207 8.65 8.94 -6.88
C ILE A 207 9.20 7.70 -7.56
N LYS A 208 9.15 7.67 -8.90
CA LYS A 208 9.76 6.63 -9.74
C LYS A 208 10.94 7.22 -10.48
N PHE A 209 12.10 6.57 -10.41
CA PHE A 209 13.29 7.01 -11.13
C PHE A 209 13.23 6.65 -12.61
N GLU A 210 13.77 7.51 -13.47
CA GLU A 210 13.93 7.22 -14.90
C GLU A 210 15.28 6.56 -15.22
N GLN A 211 16.27 6.76 -14.35
CA GLN A 211 17.60 6.16 -14.49
C GLN A 211 17.58 4.65 -14.25
N SER A 212 18.61 3.97 -14.74
CA SER A 212 18.74 2.51 -14.56
C SER A 212 18.88 2.14 -13.08
N ALA A 213 18.39 0.95 -12.71
CA ALA A 213 18.44 0.46 -11.34
C ALA A 213 19.88 0.34 -10.81
N ASP A 214 20.85 0.03 -11.68
CA ASP A 214 22.26 -0.11 -11.32
C ASP A 214 22.86 1.24 -10.90
N SER A 215 22.61 2.30 -11.69
CA SER A 215 23.08 3.67 -11.39
C SER A 215 22.52 4.19 -10.07
N VAL A 216 21.26 3.90 -9.75
CA VAL A 216 20.64 4.28 -8.47
C VAL A 216 21.17 3.44 -7.32
N SER A 217 21.51 2.17 -7.57
CA SER A 217 22.06 1.30 -6.52
C SER A 217 23.45 1.78 -6.07
N GLU A 218 24.27 2.30 -6.97
CA GLU A 218 25.55 2.94 -6.59
C GLU A 218 25.34 4.19 -5.72
N ILE A 219 24.32 5.00 -6.03
CA ILE A 219 23.95 6.17 -5.22
C ILE A 219 23.47 5.71 -3.83
N LEU A 220 22.68 4.64 -3.78
CA LEU A 220 22.22 4.04 -2.52
C LEU A 220 23.37 3.55 -1.66
N ASP A 221 24.36 2.88 -2.25
CA ASP A 221 25.54 2.40 -1.54
C ASP A 221 26.37 3.58 -1.00
N ASP A 222 26.56 4.65 -1.79
CA ASP A 222 27.23 5.89 -1.34
C ASP A 222 26.52 6.53 -0.13
N LEU A 223 25.19 6.53 -0.15
CA LEU A 223 24.35 7.14 0.90
C LEU A 223 24.21 6.27 2.15
N LEU A 224 24.19 4.94 2.02
CA LEU A 224 23.99 4.00 3.12
C LEU A 224 25.29 3.63 3.86
N VAL A 225 26.46 3.77 3.24
CA VAL A 225 27.77 3.57 3.90
C VAL A 225 28.11 4.70 4.88
N ALA A 226 27.32 5.78 4.90
CA ALA A 226 27.52 6.95 5.76
C ALA A 226 26.72 6.94 7.08
N ILE A 227 26.03 5.84 7.41
CA ILE A 227 25.30 5.64 8.68
C ILE A 227 26.07 4.67 9.59
#